data_AF-A0A7W4JYY4-F1
#
_entry.id   AF-A0A7W4JYY4-F1
#
_cell.length_a   1.000
_cell.length_b   1.000
_cell.length_c   1.000
_cell.angle_alpha   90.00
_cell.angle_beta   90.00
_cell.angle_gamma   90.00
#
_symmetry.space_group_name_H-M   'P 1'
#
loop_
_entity.id
_entity.type
_entity.pdbx_description
1 polymer ?
#
loop_
_entity_poly.entity_id
_entity_poly.type
_entity_poly.pdbx_seq_one_letter_code
_entity_poly.pdbx_strand_id
1 'polypeptide(L)' 'MRRYDEREHFSEISILLSEIQSDVEQLNSRAQSMPQTPQTLREGIAALADKIDALCDLSRR' A
#
# COMPACT_ATOMS: atom_id res chain seq x y z
N MET A 1 27.55 7.78 -11.69
CA MET A 1 27.21 7.74 -10.26
C MET A 1 25.75 8.10 -10.02
N ARG A 2 25.30 9.34 -10.26
CA ARG A 2 23.92 9.81 -9.98
C ARG A 2 22.76 8.91 -10.46
N ARG A 3 22.83 8.38 -11.69
CA ARG A 3 21.79 7.48 -12.25
C ARG A 3 21.74 6.10 -11.60
N TYR A 4 22.79 5.71 -10.87
CA TYR A 4 22.85 4.43 -10.16
C TYR A 4 22.17 4.57 -8.80
N ASP A 5 22.46 5.65 -8.07
CA ASP A 5 21.77 6.00 -6.80
C ASP A 5 20.25 6.17 -7.02
N GLU A 6 19.84 6.84 -8.09
CA GLU A 6 18.42 7.00 -8.45
C GLU A 6 17.71 5.67 -8.69
N ARG A 7 18.40 4.67 -9.26
CA ARG A 7 17.85 3.34 -9.51
C ARG A 7 17.74 2.52 -8.23
N GLU A 8 18.73 2.59 -7.35
CA GLU A 8 18.68 1.91 -6.05
C GLU A 8 17.56 2.49 -5.18
N HIS A 9 17.43 3.81 -5.09
CA HIS A 9 16.32 4.45 -4.38
C HIS A 9 14.96 4.08 -4.97
N PHE A 10 14.83 4.01 -6.30
CA PHE A 10 13.60 3.56 -6.93
C PHE A 10 13.26 2.10 -6.59
N SER A 11 14.28 1.23 -6.52
CA SER A 11 14.12 -0.16 -6.11
C SER A 11 13.68 -0.27 -4.65
N GLU A 12 14.28 0.51 -3.74
CA GLU A 12 13.89 0.55 -2.32
C GLU A 12 12.45 1.03 -2.16
N ILE A 13 12.06 2.10 -2.86
CA ILE A 13 10.68 2.61 -2.86
C ILE A 13 9.70 1.55 -3.37
N SER A 14 10.08 0.80 -4.41
CA SER A 14 9.24 -0.27 -4.97
C SER A 14 9.04 -1.42 -4.00
N ILE A 15 10.08 -1.79 -3.25
CA ILE A 15 10.01 -2.81 -2.20
C ILE A 15 9.08 -2.33 -1.08
N LEU A 16 9.30 -1.12 -0.56
CA LEU A 16 8.48 -0.53 0.50
C LEU A 16 7.01 -0.40 0.09
N LEU A 17 6.72 0.01 -1.15
CA LEU A 17 5.35 0.05 -1.67
C LEU A 17 4.69 -1.33 -1.69
N SER A 18 5.44 -2.37 -2.07
CA SER A 18 4.93 -3.75 -2.09
C SER A 18 4.64 -4.27 -0.68
N GLU A 19 5.49 -3.94 0.30
CA GLU A 19 5.27 -4.27 1.71
C GLU A 19 4.04 -3.56 2.27
N ILE A 20 3.91 -2.25 2.02
CA ILE A 20 2.76 -1.44 2.46
C ILE A 20 1.45 -1.96 1.84
N GLN A 21 1.47 -2.36 0.57
CA GLN A 21 0.31 -2.96 -0.10
C GLN A 21 -0.15 -4.23 0.62
N SER A 22 0.78 -5.16 0.89
CA SER A 22 0.50 -6.39 1.62
C SER A 22 -0.06 -6.12 3.03
N ASP A 23 0.51 -5.16 3.76
CA ASP A 23 0.06 -4.80 5.11
C ASP A 23 -1.37 -4.24 5.10
N VAL A 24 -1.71 -3.41 4.11
CA VAL A 24 -3.05 -2.83 3.99
C VAL A 24 -4.07 -3.86 3.54
N GLU A 25 -3.72 -4.79 2.65
CA GLU A 25 -4.59 -5.92 2.29
C GLU A 25 -4.93 -6.80 3.50
N GLN A 26 -3.91 -7.10 4.33
CA GLN A 26 -4.09 -7.85 5.57
C GLN A 26 -4.97 -7.08 6.57
N LEU A 27 -4.73 -5.77 6.72
CA LEU A 27 -5.53 -4.92 7.60
C LEU A 27 -6.98 -4.85 7.14
N ASN A 28 -7.22 -4.68 5.84
CA ASN A 28 -8.56 -4.64 5.26
C ASN A 28 -9.28 -5.98 5.51
N SER A 29 -8.62 -7.11 5.26
CA SER A 29 -9.16 -8.44 5.54
C SER A 29 -9.54 -8.65 7.02
N ARG A 30 -8.70 -8.18 7.94
CA ARG A 30 -8.99 -8.22 9.39
C ARG A 30 -10.16 -7.31 9.75
N ALA A 31 -10.19 -6.09 9.22
CA ALA A 31 -11.26 -5.13 9.47
C ALA A 31 -12.63 -5.63 8.99
N GLN A 32 -12.68 -6.31 7.84
CA GLN A 32 -13.90 -6.90 7.27
C GLN A 32 -14.38 -8.14 8.05
N SER A 33 -13.46 -8.94 8.60
CA SER A 33 -13.80 -10.15 9.36
C SER A 33 -14.22 -9.89 10.80
N MET A 34 -13.93 -8.70 11.34
CA MET A 34 -14.32 -8.29 12.69
C MET A 34 -15.64 -7.49 12.68
N PRO A 35 -16.75 -8.04 13.22
CA PRO A 35 -18.06 -7.36 13.20
C PRO A 35 -18.09 -6.11 14.08
N GLN A 36 -17.17 -5.99 15.03
CA GLN A 36 -17.03 -4.84 15.95
C GLN A 36 -16.32 -3.65 15.28
N THR A 37 -15.70 -3.83 14.11
CA THR A 37 -14.97 -2.75 13.44
C THR A 37 -15.94 -1.66 13.00
N PRO A 38 -15.76 -0.40 13.43
CA PRO A 38 -16.58 0.72 12.99
C PRO A 38 -16.62 0.81 11.47
N GLN A 39 -17.79 1.11 10.91
CA GLN A 39 -17.95 1.23 9.45
C GLN A 39 -17.02 2.30 8.87
N THR A 40 -16.88 3.44 9.54
CA THR A 40 -15.98 4.53 9.14
C THR A 40 -14.51 4.09 9.07
N LEU A 41 -14.09 3.17 9.95
CA LEU A 41 -12.74 2.61 9.92
C LEU A 41 -12.56 1.65 8.74
N ARG A 42 -13.56 0.79 8.45
CA ARG A 42 -13.54 -0.09 7.27
C ARG A 42 -13.44 0.71 5.97
N GLU A 43 -14.24 1.76 5.85
CA GLU A 43 -14.22 2.67 4.70
C GLU A 43 -12.87 3.40 4.58
N GLY A 44 -12.30 3.86 5.70
CA GLY A 44 -10.97 4.47 5.72
C GLY A 44 -9.86 3.53 5.27
N ILE A 45 -9.90 2.25 5.69
CA ILE A 45 -8.92 1.24 5.28
C ILE A 45 -9.07 0.92 3.78
N ALA A 46 -10.30 0.77 3.29
CA ALA A 46 -10.56 0.55 1.86
C ALA A 46 -10.03 1.71 1.00
N ALA A 47 -10.28 2.96 1.42
CA ALA A 47 -9.77 4.13 0.73
C ALA A 47 -8.23 4.25 0.75
N LEU A 48 -7.57 3.69 1.78
CA LEU A 48 -6.11 3.60 1.81
C LEU A 48 -5.60 2.52 0.85
N ALA A 49 -6.27 1.36 0.77
CA ALA A 49 -5.94 0.31 -0.18
C ALA A 49 -5.97 0.83 -1.62
N ASP A 50 -7.05 1.51 -2.02
CA ASP A 50 -7.20 2.09 -3.36
C ASP A 50 -6.07 3.07 -3.71
N LYS A 51 -5.64 3.88 -2.74
CA LYS A 51 -4.54 4.84 -2.95
C LYS A 51 -3.19 4.14 -3.10
N ILE A 52 -2.96 3.06 -2.36
CA ILE A 52 -1.72 2.28 -2.46
C ILE A 52 -1.68 1.55 -3.81
N ASP A 53 -2.79 0.96 -4.25
CA ASP A 53 -2.88 0.33 -5.57
C ASP A 53 -2.57 1.34 -6.68
N ALA A 54 -3.12 2.55 -6.60
CA ALA A 54 -2.80 3.62 -7.54
C ALA A 54 -1.32 4.04 -7.50
N LEU A 55 -0.68 4.07 -6.33
CA LEU A 55 0.75 4.35 -6.20
C LEU A 55 1.61 3.21 -6.77
N CYS A 56 1.25 1.96 -6.54
CA CYS A 56 1.89 0.78 -7.12
C CYS A 56 1.75 0.77 -8.66
N ASP A 57 0.63 1.23 -9.19
CA ASP A 57 0.46 1.39 -10.64
C ASP A 57 1.34 2.50 -11.22
N LEU A 58 1.53 3.59 -10.47
CA LEU A 58 2.40 4.69 -10.89
C LEU A 58 3.88 4.31 -10.80
N SER A 59 4.30 3.52 -9.80
CA SER A 59 5.68 3.06 -9.67
C SER A 59 6.07 1.98 -10.68
N ARG A 60 5.09 1.34 -11.33
CA ARG A 60 5.34 0.35 -12.39
C ARG A 60 5.47 0.95 -13.80
N ARG A 61 5.13 2.24 -13.98
CA ARG A 61 5.19 2.95 -15.26
C ARG A 61 6.54 3.63 -15.46
#